data_AF-A0A7Z9WQF7-F1
#
_entry.id   AF-A0A7Z9WQF7-F1
#
_cell.length_a   1.000
_cell.length_b   1.000
_cell.length_c   1.000
_cell.angle_alpha   90.00
_cell.angle_beta   90.00
_cell.angle_gamma   90.00
#
_symmetry.space_group_name_H-M   'P 1'
#
loop_
_entity.id
_entity.type
_entity.pdbx_description
1 polymer ?
#
loop_
_entity_poly.entity_id
_entity_poly.type
_entity_poly.pdbx_seq_one_letter_code
_entity_poly.pdbx_strand_id
1 'polypeptide(L)'
;MMNVEFLEALEEIAREEGIEREELYKIVAKGLEVAYRIEHETAKEIRVEIDRNSGEIKIIADGEEAELNIRDFGRIAARRAEETIRQEIIRRRREIIYERYAPKVGELISGAVHRFEGGRVWLNLGRAEALLAEEERIPGERYRPGEQLRAYLFRVEKTQGDPRILVSRAHPKFVERLLELEVPELGQGLVKVEAIAREPGVRTKLAVSSASPEIDPVGTCIGPNGIRVRAVVRELGGEKVEVIRWSEDVRELIKSCLEPARVLE
;
A
#
# COMPACT_ATOMS: atom_id res chain seq x y z
N MET A 1 -39.25 3.52 -12.44
CA MET A 1 -38.93 3.10 -11.05
C MET A 1 -37.78 2.11 -11.03
N MET A 2 -37.80 1.03 -11.82
CA MET A 2 -36.71 0.03 -11.88
C MET A 2 -35.31 0.58 -12.22
N ASN A 3 -35.21 1.61 -13.06
CA ASN A 3 -33.89 2.14 -13.47
C ASN A 3 -33.26 3.09 -12.45
N VAL A 4 -34.04 3.74 -11.58
CA VAL A 4 -33.49 4.60 -10.51
C VAL A 4 -32.88 3.73 -9.41
N GLU A 5 -33.58 2.68 -9.00
CA GLU A 5 -33.07 1.68 -8.06
C GLU A 5 -31.80 1.00 -8.57
N PHE A 6 -31.73 0.72 -9.87
CA PHE A 6 -30.52 0.17 -10.51
C PHE A 6 -29.33 1.14 -10.42
N LEU A 7 -29.53 2.42 -10.73
CA LEU A 7 -28.47 3.44 -10.64
C LEU A 7 -28.00 3.65 -9.19
N GLU A 8 -28.93 3.68 -8.23
CA GLU A 8 -28.62 3.79 -6.81
C GLU A 8 -27.83 2.58 -6.30
N ALA A 9 -28.20 1.36 -6.69
CA ALA A 9 -27.47 0.15 -6.34
C ALA A 9 -26.03 0.16 -6.91
N LEU A 10 -25.84 0.65 -8.13
CA LEU A 10 -24.51 0.81 -8.70
C LEU A 10 -23.69 1.86 -7.96
N GLU A 11 -24.30 2.96 -7.52
CA GLU A 11 -23.60 3.96 -6.70
C GLU A 11 -23.16 3.41 -5.34
N GLU A 12 -24.00 2.57 -4.72
CA GLU A 12 -23.67 1.89 -3.46
C GLU A 12 -22.47 0.95 -3.66
N ILE A 13 -22.53 0.07 -4.65
CA ILE A 13 -21.43 -0.88 -4.96
C ILE A 13 -20.14 -0.12 -5.30
N ALA A 14 -20.22 0.95 -6.10
CA ALA A 14 -19.07 1.78 -6.45
C ALA A 14 -18.38 2.35 -5.20
N ARG A 15 -19.18 2.82 -4.23
CA ARG A 15 -18.68 3.38 -2.97
C ARG A 15 -18.04 2.32 -2.08
N GLU A 16 -18.69 1.17 -1.93
CA GLU A 16 -18.24 0.06 -1.09
C GLU A 16 -16.93 -0.55 -1.61
N GLU A 17 -16.92 -0.96 -2.87
CA GLU A 17 -15.75 -1.58 -3.50
C GLU A 17 -14.66 -0.55 -3.86
N GLY A 18 -15.02 0.74 -3.86
CA GLY A 18 -14.09 1.81 -4.15
C GLY A 18 -13.70 1.90 -5.62
N ILE A 19 -14.60 1.46 -6.50
CA ILE A 19 -14.44 1.46 -7.94
C ILE A 19 -15.12 2.71 -8.50
N GLU A 20 -14.47 3.38 -9.44
CA GLU A 20 -15.08 4.53 -10.12
C GLU A 20 -16.36 4.12 -10.84
N ARG A 21 -17.40 4.96 -10.74
CA ARG A 21 -18.73 4.67 -11.29
C ARG A 21 -18.68 4.29 -12.78
N GLU A 22 -17.86 5.00 -13.55
CA GLU A 22 -17.68 4.76 -14.98
C GLU A 22 -17.11 3.37 -15.28
N GLU A 23 -16.26 2.87 -14.40
CA GLU A 23 -15.68 1.55 -14.53
C GLU A 23 -16.66 0.45 -14.14
N LEU A 24 -17.48 0.70 -13.12
CA LEU A 24 -18.56 -0.21 -12.75
C LEU A 24 -19.58 -0.39 -13.88
N TYR A 25 -19.94 0.68 -14.61
CA TYR A 25 -20.79 0.56 -15.80
C TYR A 25 -20.20 -0.37 -16.85
N LYS A 26 -18.89 -0.28 -17.10
CA LYS A 26 -18.20 -1.17 -18.05
C LYS A 26 -18.24 -2.63 -17.59
N ILE A 27 -18.10 -2.86 -16.27
CA ILE A 27 -18.18 -4.21 -15.69
C ILE A 27 -19.60 -4.79 -15.87
N VAL A 28 -20.63 -4.00 -15.59
CA VAL A 28 -22.03 -4.42 -15.75
C VAL A 28 -22.38 -4.67 -17.21
N ALA A 29 -21.97 -3.77 -18.10
CA ALA A 29 -22.13 -3.93 -19.55
C ALA A 29 -21.51 -5.25 -20.04
N LYS A 30 -20.32 -5.60 -19.56
CA LYS A 30 -19.66 -6.87 -19.86
C LYS A 30 -20.42 -8.09 -19.32
N GLY A 31 -21.01 -7.99 -18.13
CA GLY A 31 -21.89 -9.04 -17.59
C GLY A 31 -23.13 -9.27 -18.46
N LEU A 32 -23.76 -8.19 -18.91
CA LEU A 32 -24.93 -8.23 -19.78
C LEU A 32 -24.60 -8.76 -21.17
N GLU A 33 -23.42 -8.43 -21.71
CA GLU A 33 -22.91 -8.99 -22.96
C GLU A 33 -22.81 -10.52 -22.88
N VAL A 34 -22.27 -11.04 -21.77
CA VAL A 34 -22.19 -12.49 -21.51
C VAL A 34 -23.58 -13.12 -21.42
N ALA A 35 -24.53 -12.46 -20.74
CA ALA A 35 -25.90 -12.93 -20.64
C ALA A 35 -26.55 -13.05 -22.03
N TYR A 36 -26.41 -12.00 -22.85
CA TYR A 36 -26.99 -11.92 -24.19
C TYR A 36 -26.42 -12.97 -25.13
N ARG A 37 -25.10 -13.18 -25.09
CA ARG A 37 -24.44 -14.22 -25.91
C ARG A 37 -24.94 -15.64 -25.61
N ILE A 38 -25.31 -15.92 -24.36
CA ILE A 38 -25.79 -17.25 -23.97
C ILE A 38 -27.20 -17.52 -24.51
N GLU A 39 -28.07 -16.51 -24.48
CA GLU A 39 -29.44 -16.64 -25.00
C GLU A 39 -29.47 -16.57 -26.54
N HIS A 40 -28.52 -15.87 -27.16
CA HIS A 40 -28.46 -15.64 -28.59
C HIS A 40 -27.10 -16.10 -29.16
N GLU A 41 -27.00 -17.40 -29.44
CA GLU A 41 -25.78 -18.07 -29.94
C GLU A 41 -25.28 -17.57 -31.31
N THR A 42 -26.04 -16.71 -31.99
CA THR A 42 -25.78 -16.29 -33.38
C THR A 42 -25.06 -14.95 -33.54
N ALA A 43 -25.06 -14.09 -32.52
CA ALA A 43 -24.46 -12.75 -32.62
C ALA A 43 -22.93 -12.80 -32.52
N LYS A 44 -22.21 -12.20 -33.48
CA LYS A 44 -20.74 -12.22 -33.51
C LYS A 44 -20.13 -11.05 -32.74
N GLU A 45 -20.73 -9.88 -32.86
CA GLU A 45 -20.33 -8.67 -32.15
C GLU A 45 -21.48 -8.19 -31.28
N ILE A 46 -21.25 -8.02 -29.98
CA ILE A 46 -22.25 -7.56 -29.02
C ILE A 46 -21.63 -6.40 -28.25
N ARG A 47 -22.34 -5.28 -28.18
CA ARG A 47 -21.96 -4.13 -27.37
C ARG A 47 -23.15 -3.70 -26.53
N VAL A 48 -22.89 -3.47 -25.25
CA VAL A 48 -23.91 -3.00 -24.31
C VAL A 48 -23.59 -1.56 -23.94
N GLU A 49 -24.58 -0.68 -24.08
CA GLU A 49 -24.50 0.73 -23.68
C GLU A 49 -25.49 0.98 -22.56
N ILE A 50 -25.05 1.71 -21.53
CA ILE A 50 -25.87 2.05 -20.36
C ILE A 50 -25.95 3.57 -20.28
N ASP A 51 -27.17 4.12 -20.37
CA ASP A 51 -27.39 5.55 -20.18
C ASP A 51 -27.16 5.92 -18.71
N ARG A 52 -26.29 6.92 -18.50
CA ARG A 52 -25.82 7.32 -17.17
C ARG A 52 -26.88 8.03 -16.34
N ASN A 53 -27.91 8.59 -16.98
CA ASN A 53 -28.93 9.41 -16.34
C ASN A 53 -30.24 8.62 -16.15
N SER A 54 -30.63 7.87 -17.18
CA SER A 54 -31.89 7.11 -17.19
C SER A 54 -31.72 5.66 -16.77
N GLY A 55 -30.49 5.13 -16.75
CA GLY A 55 -30.20 3.72 -16.48
C GLY A 55 -30.68 2.78 -17.58
N GLU A 56 -31.07 3.31 -18.74
CA GLU A 56 -31.53 2.54 -19.89
C GLU A 56 -30.36 1.73 -20.47
N ILE A 57 -30.61 0.44 -20.72
CA ILE A 57 -29.63 -0.48 -21.27
C ILE A 57 -29.99 -0.74 -22.72
N LYS A 58 -29.04 -0.51 -23.62
CA LYS A 58 -29.15 -0.81 -25.05
C LYS A 58 -28.16 -1.88 -25.44
N ILE A 59 -28.60 -2.83 -26.26
CA ILE A 59 -27.73 -3.84 -26.85
C ILE A 59 -27.65 -3.59 -28.35
N ILE A 60 -26.43 -3.50 -28.85
CA ILE A 60 -26.11 -3.45 -30.27
C ILE A 60 -25.51 -4.81 -30.62
N ALA A 61 -26.18 -5.57 -31.47
CA ALA A 61 -25.75 -6.87 -31.94
C ALA A 61 -25.50 -6.79 -33.46
N ASP A 62 -24.29 -7.16 -33.90
CA ASP A 62 -23.87 -7.14 -35.30
C ASP A 62 -24.15 -5.80 -36.04
N GLY A 63 -24.11 -4.68 -35.31
CA GLY A 63 -24.33 -3.33 -35.84
C GLY A 63 -25.77 -2.83 -35.80
N GLU A 64 -26.73 -3.65 -35.35
CA GLU A 64 -28.15 -3.27 -35.21
C GLU A 64 -28.58 -3.25 -33.74
N GLU A 65 -29.50 -2.33 -33.40
CA GLU A 65 -30.08 -2.27 -32.05
C GLU A 65 -31.01 -3.47 -31.86
N ALA A 66 -30.71 -4.30 -30.86
CA ALA A 66 -31.49 -5.47 -30.52
C ALA A 66 -32.47 -5.15 -29.38
N GLU A 67 -33.68 -5.71 -29.45
CA GLU A 67 -34.64 -5.60 -28.35
C GLU A 67 -34.10 -6.35 -27.11
N LEU A 68 -33.90 -5.60 -26.02
CA LEU A 68 -33.56 -6.17 -24.72
C LEU A 68 -34.83 -6.35 -23.90
N ASN A 69 -35.21 -7.60 -23.67
CA ASN A 69 -36.16 -7.92 -22.63
C ASN A 69 -35.45 -8.70 -21.53
N ILE A 70 -35.16 -8.02 -20.41
CA ILE A 70 -34.44 -8.59 -19.26
C ILE A 70 -35.15 -9.85 -18.71
N ARG A 71 -36.47 -9.98 -18.91
CA ARG A 71 -37.24 -11.16 -18.49
C ARG A 71 -36.93 -12.40 -19.33
N ASP A 72 -36.35 -12.22 -20.51
CA ASP A 72 -36.02 -13.30 -21.42
C ASP A 72 -34.64 -13.89 -21.09
N PHE A 73 -33.85 -13.26 -20.21
CA PHE A 73 -32.67 -13.90 -19.65
C PHE A 73 -33.08 -15.09 -18.80
N GLY A 74 -32.77 -16.29 -19.29
CA GLY A 74 -32.90 -17.50 -18.54
C GLY A 74 -32.03 -17.46 -17.27
N ARG A 75 -32.38 -18.33 -16.31
CA ARG A 75 -31.65 -18.46 -15.03
C ARG A 75 -30.15 -18.73 -15.23
N ILE A 76 -29.77 -19.36 -16.34
CA ILE A 76 -28.39 -19.70 -16.67
C ILE A 76 -27.63 -18.44 -17.11
N ALA A 77 -28.18 -17.65 -18.03
CA ALA A 77 -27.60 -16.39 -18.48
C ALA A 77 -27.43 -15.40 -17.31
N ALA A 78 -28.46 -15.24 -16.48
CA ALA A 78 -28.40 -14.38 -15.30
C ALA A 78 -27.27 -14.78 -14.33
N ARG A 79 -27.12 -16.07 -14.01
CA ARG A 79 -26.05 -16.58 -13.14
C ARG A 79 -24.65 -16.34 -13.72
N ARG A 80 -24.49 -16.48 -15.04
CA ARG A 80 -23.21 -16.25 -15.72
C ARG A 80 -22.85 -14.77 -15.76
N ALA A 81 -23.84 -13.90 -15.95
CA ALA A 81 -23.67 -12.46 -15.86
C ALA A 81 -23.22 -12.03 -14.46
N GLU A 82 -23.92 -12.50 -13.42
CA GLU A 82 -23.60 -12.20 -12.02
C GLU A 82 -22.17 -12.64 -11.67
N GLU A 83 -21.78 -13.85 -12.06
CA GLU A 83 -20.43 -14.35 -11.82
C GLU A 83 -19.38 -13.52 -12.57
N THR A 84 -19.65 -13.14 -13.82
CA THR A 84 -18.75 -12.29 -14.60
C THR A 84 -18.56 -10.92 -13.94
N ILE A 85 -19.66 -10.28 -13.53
CA ILE A 85 -19.64 -8.99 -12.83
C ILE A 85 -18.84 -9.10 -11.55
N ARG A 86 -19.09 -10.12 -10.73
CA ARG A 86 -18.34 -10.38 -9.48
C ARG A 86 -16.84 -10.51 -9.74
N GLN A 87 -16.44 -11.33 -10.71
CA GLN A 87 -15.02 -11.54 -11.02
C GLN A 87 -14.34 -10.26 -11.52
N GLU A 88 -15.01 -9.46 -12.33
CA GLU A 88 -14.49 -8.18 -12.82
C GLU A 88 -14.39 -7.14 -11.71
N ILE A 89 -15.36 -7.08 -10.77
CA ILE A 89 -15.28 -6.23 -9.56
C ILE A 89 -14.05 -6.62 -8.73
N ILE A 90 -13.88 -7.93 -8.46
CA ILE A 90 -12.73 -8.43 -7.69
C ILE A 90 -11.41 -8.08 -8.41
N ARG A 91 -11.34 -8.32 -9.73
CA ARG A 91 -10.16 -7.98 -10.54
C ARG A 91 -9.84 -6.50 -10.43
N ARG A 92 -10.84 -5.63 -10.59
CA ARG A 92 -10.62 -4.19 -10.57
C ARG A 92 -10.21 -3.68 -9.20
N ARG A 93 -10.85 -4.18 -8.14
CA ARG A 93 -10.44 -3.89 -6.75
C ARG A 93 -8.97 -4.22 -6.51
N ARG A 94 -8.49 -5.38 -6.99
CA ARG A 94 -7.07 -5.78 -6.86
C ARG A 94 -6.13 -4.83 -7.59
N GLU A 95 -6.50 -4.38 -8.78
CA GLU A 95 -5.73 -3.40 -9.54
C GLU A 95 -5.63 -2.07 -8.78
N ILE A 96 -6.75 -1.57 -8.25
CA ILE A 96 -6.79 -0.33 -7.46
C ILE A 96 -5.88 -0.43 -6.23
N ILE A 97 -5.90 -1.56 -5.52
CA ILE A 97 -5.01 -1.79 -4.38
C ILE A 97 -3.54 -1.76 -4.84
N TYR A 98 -3.20 -2.47 -5.91
CA TYR A 98 -1.83 -2.50 -6.43
C TYR A 98 -1.35 -1.11 -6.87
N GLU A 99 -2.15 -0.39 -7.67
CA GLU A 99 -1.87 0.97 -8.15
C GLU A 99 -1.70 1.97 -6.99
N ARG A 100 -2.40 1.76 -5.87
CA ARG A 100 -2.28 2.61 -4.67
C ARG A 100 -0.97 2.41 -3.92
N TYR A 101 -0.50 1.17 -3.78
CA TYR A 101 0.63 0.85 -2.90
C TYR A 101 1.95 0.61 -3.62
N ALA A 102 1.95 0.13 -4.87
CA ALA A 102 3.19 -0.11 -5.61
C ALA A 102 4.07 1.15 -5.77
N PRO A 103 3.52 2.36 -6.03
CA PRO A 103 4.33 3.58 -6.08
C PRO A 103 4.89 4.02 -4.73
N LYS A 104 4.31 3.52 -3.63
CA LYS A 104 4.70 3.87 -2.25
C LYS A 104 5.76 2.94 -1.67
N VAL A 105 6.28 2.00 -2.46
CA VAL A 105 7.40 1.16 -2.03
C VAL A 105 8.57 2.06 -1.66
N GLY A 106 9.10 1.88 -0.46
CA GLY A 106 10.11 2.74 0.13
C GLY A 106 9.57 3.78 1.10
N GLU A 107 8.26 3.88 1.32
CA GLU A 107 7.64 4.81 2.27
C GLU A 107 7.25 4.13 3.60
N LEU A 108 6.92 4.95 4.59
CA LEU A 108 6.28 4.49 5.82
C LEU A 108 4.77 4.46 5.61
N ILE A 109 4.16 3.32 5.93
CA ILE A 109 2.71 3.17 5.98
C ILE A 109 2.28 2.89 7.42
N SER A 110 1.06 3.29 7.76
CA SER A 110 0.47 3.06 9.09
C SER A 110 -0.83 2.28 8.94
N GLY A 111 -1.05 1.33 9.85
CA GLY A 111 -2.25 0.50 9.87
C GLY A 111 -2.56 0.00 11.27
N ALA A 112 -3.81 -0.39 11.49
CA ALA A 112 -4.21 -1.01 12.76
C ALA A 112 -3.81 -2.48 12.77
N VAL A 113 -3.19 -2.97 13.84
CA VAL A 113 -2.96 -4.41 14.03
C VAL A 113 -4.32 -5.12 14.03
N HIS A 114 -4.54 -5.97 13.04
CA HIS A 114 -5.79 -6.73 12.90
C HIS A 114 -5.69 -8.08 13.61
N ARG A 115 -4.68 -8.89 13.23
CA ARG A 115 -4.46 -10.22 13.81
C ARG A 115 -2.97 -10.56 13.91
N PHE A 116 -2.64 -11.45 14.85
CA PHE A 116 -1.31 -12.00 15.07
C PHE A 116 -1.39 -13.53 15.10
N GLU A 117 -0.86 -14.19 14.07
CA GLU A 117 -0.99 -15.64 13.88
C GLU A 117 0.31 -16.24 13.32
N GLY A 118 0.82 -17.30 13.95
CA GLY A 118 2.01 -18.00 13.47
C GLY A 118 3.23 -17.08 13.26
N GLY A 119 3.45 -16.14 14.18
CA GLY A 119 4.56 -15.16 14.11
C GLY A 119 4.32 -13.98 13.16
N ARG A 120 3.25 -14.00 12.36
CA ARG A 120 2.91 -12.97 11.38
C ARG A 120 1.93 -11.96 11.97
N VAL A 121 2.12 -10.69 11.63
CA VAL A 121 1.19 -9.61 11.97
C VAL A 121 0.51 -9.12 10.70
N TRP A 122 -0.81 -9.00 10.75
CA TRP A 122 -1.59 -8.42 9.67
C TRP A 122 -2.05 -7.03 10.09
N LEU A 123 -1.71 -6.01 9.29
CA LEU A 123 -2.08 -4.62 9.51
C LEU A 123 -3.23 -4.26 8.57
N ASN A 124 -4.34 -3.78 9.12
CA ASN A 124 -5.46 -3.26 8.36
C ASN A 124 -5.14 -1.83 7.89
N LEU A 125 -5.17 -1.63 6.57
CA LEU A 125 -4.96 -0.34 5.90
C LEU A 125 -6.27 0.27 5.37
N GLY A 126 -7.42 -0.19 5.87
CA GLY A 126 -8.76 0.14 5.41
C GLY A 126 -9.25 -0.84 4.34
N ARG A 127 -8.84 -0.62 3.08
CA ARG A 127 -9.29 -1.44 1.93
C ARG A 127 -8.36 -2.61 1.57
N ALA A 128 -7.24 -2.74 2.27
CA ALA A 128 -6.24 -3.78 2.05
C ALA A 128 -5.60 -4.18 3.39
N GLU A 129 -4.94 -5.34 3.41
CA GLU A 129 -4.10 -5.78 4.53
C GLU A 129 -2.62 -5.76 4.12
N ALA A 130 -1.76 -5.30 5.02
CA ALA A 130 -0.32 -5.47 4.92
C ALA A 130 0.15 -6.61 5.82
N LEU A 131 1.13 -7.37 5.34
CA LEU A 131 1.75 -8.47 6.05
C LEU A 131 3.11 -8.01 6.59
N LEU A 132 3.25 -8.09 7.92
CA LEU A 132 4.52 -8.03 8.62
C LEU A 132 4.92 -9.46 9.00
N ALA A 133 5.79 -10.06 8.19
CA ALA A 133 6.28 -11.43 8.40
C ALA A 133 7.16 -11.51 9.65
N GLU A 134 7.36 -12.73 10.18
CA GLU A 134 8.07 -12.93 11.44
C GLU A 134 9.49 -12.35 11.42
N GLU A 135 10.20 -12.55 10.30
CA GLU A 135 11.57 -12.12 10.06
C GLU A 135 11.70 -10.61 9.87
N GLU A 136 10.59 -9.94 9.56
CA GLU A 136 10.53 -8.50 9.31
C GLU A 136 10.11 -7.70 10.55
N ARG A 137 9.88 -8.36 11.69
CA ARG A 137 9.53 -7.76 12.98
C ARG A 137 10.77 -7.34 13.76
N ILE A 138 10.59 -6.38 14.64
CA ILE A 138 11.59 -6.12 15.69
C ILE A 138 11.52 -7.27 16.70
N PRO A 139 12.62 -8.00 16.96
CA PRO A 139 12.63 -9.08 17.94
C PRO A 139 12.19 -8.60 19.32
N GLY A 140 11.25 -9.33 19.94
CA GLY A 140 10.71 -9.00 21.27
C GLY A 140 9.63 -7.92 21.28
N GLU A 141 9.31 -7.30 20.14
CA GLU A 141 8.20 -6.36 20.01
C GLU A 141 6.84 -7.05 20.24
N ARG A 142 5.93 -6.36 20.94
CA ARG A 142 4.58 -6.85 21.23
C ARG A 142 3.58 -6.13 20.36
N TYR A 143 2.62 -6.88 19.82
CA TYR A 143 1.55 -6.35 18.96
C TYR A 143 0.21 -6.59 19.61
N ARG A 144 -0.60 -5.54 19.76
CA ARG A 144 -1.96 -5.64 20.33
C ARG A 144 -3.00 -5.36 19.25
N PRO A 145 -4.06 -6.18 19.11
CA PRO A 145 -5.15 -5.87 18.20
C PRO A 145 -5.71 -4.45 18.42
N GLY A 146 -5.93 -3.72 17.32
CA GLY A 146 -6.38 -2.33 17.31
C GLY A 146 -5.28 -1.27 17.46
N GLU A 147 -4.07 -1.67 17.86
CA GLU A 147 -2.92 -0.75 17.97
C GLU A 147 -2.54 -0.18 16.60
N GLN A 148 -2.28 1.12 16.53
CA GLN A 148 -1.73 1.75 15.33
C GLN A 148 -0.24 1.43 15.25
N LEU A 149 0.16 0.80 14.15
CA LEU A 149 1.53 0.40 13.91
C LEU A 149 2.03 1.03 12.61
N ARG A 150 3.18 1.69 12.67
CA ARG A 150 3.90 2.18 11.50
C ARG A 150 4.88 1.12 11.01
N ALA A 151 5.04 0.96 9.71
CA ALA A 151 6.02 0.04 9.14
C ALA A 151 6.54 0.54 7.79
N TYR A 152 7.74 0.10 7.41
CA TYR A 152 8.34 0.39 6.13
C TYR A 152 7.79 -0.54 5.06
N LEU A 153 7.17 0.02 4.02
CA LEU A 153 6.70 -0.73 2.87
C LEU A 153 7.88 -1.08 1.96
N PHE A 154 8.42 -2.30 2.06
CA PHE A 154 9.59 -2.68 1.28
C PHE A 154 9.25 -3.40 -0.03
N ARG A 155 8.02 -3.93 -0.16
CA ARG A 155 7.60 -4.61 -1.39
C ARG A 155 6.08 -4.68 -1.55
N VAL A 156 5.63 -4.64 -2.80
CA VAL A 156 4.25 -4.98 -3.20
C VAL A 156 4.32 -6.01 -4.32
N GLU A 157 3.67 -7.17 -4.15
CA GLU A 157 3.69 -8.28 -5.11
C GLU A 157 2.29 -8.52 -5.69
N LYS A 158 2.19 -8.68 -7.01
CA LYS A 158 0.97 -9.19 -7.64
C LYS A 158 0.82 -10.67 -7.32
N THR A 159 -0.39 -11.12 -7.00
CA THR A 159 -0.68 -12.53 -6.77
C THR A 159 -1.89 -12.98 -7.59
N GLN A 160 -2.23 -14.27 -7.54
CA GLN A 160 -3.51 -14.78 -8.08
C GLN A 160 -4.72 -14.29 -7.28
N GLY A 161 -4.48 -13.87 -6.03
CA GLY A 161 -5.44 -13.25 -5.13
C GLY A 161 -5.20 -11.75 -4.99
N ASP A 162 -5.43 -11.23 -3.80
CA ASP A 162 -5.13 -9.84 -3.50
C ASP A 162 -3.62 -9.56 -3.55
N PRO A 163 -3.19 -8.35 -3.94
CA PRO A 163 -1.78 -7.98 -3.90
C PRO A 163 -1.21 -8.14 -2.50
N ARG A 164 0.00 -8.70 -2.38
CA ARG A 164 0.69 -8.80 -1.10
C ARG A 164 1.44 -7.50 -0.85
N ILE A 165 1.03 -6.77 0.17
CA ILE A 165 1.71 -5.58 0.67
C ILE A 165 2.61 -6.03 1.81
N LEU A 166 3.92 -6.06 1.59
CA LEU A 166 4.90 -6.56 2.56
C LEU A 166 5.57 -5.39 3.26
N VAL A 167 5.46 -5.37 4.58
CA VAL A 167 6.02 -4.31 5.41
C VAL A 167 7.03 -4.85 6.41
N SER A 168 7.92 -3.99 6.86
CA SER A 168 8.98 -4.33 7.79
C SER A 168 9.16 -3.27 8.84
N ARG A 169 9.41 -3.72 10.07
CA ARG A 169 9.94 -2.89 11.16
C ARG A 169 11.40 -3.23 11.47
N ALA A 170 11.93 -4.34 10.96
CA ALA A 170 13.33 -4.76 11.07
C ALA A 170 14.24 -4.13 10.00
N HIS A 171 13.70 -3.78 8.83
CA HIS A 171 14.50 -3.29 7.71
C HIS A 171 15.26 -2.00 8.07
N PRO A 172 16.54 -1.82 7.70
CA PRO A 172 17.32 -0.62 8.04
C PRO A 172 16.66 0.69 7.59
N LYS A 173 16.11 0.71 6.36
CA LYS A 173 15.37 1.88 5.84
C LYS A 173 14.17 2.31 6.68
N PHE A 174 13.63 1.47 7.57
CA PHE A 174 12.60 1.90 8.51
C PHE A 174 13.12 3.01 9.42
N VAL A 175 14.33 2.87 9.96
CA VAL A 175 14.94 3.87 10.86
C VAL A 175 15.26 5.15 10.11
N GLU A 176 15.80 5.04 8.89
CA GLU A 176 16.08 6.19 8.03
C GLU A 176 14.81 7.01 7.76
N ARG A 177 13.70 6.35 7.40
CA ARG A 177 12.43 7.04 7.17
C ARG A 177 11.82 7.61 8.44
N LEU A 178 11.97 6.93 9.59
CA LEU A 178 11.52 7.49 10.87
C LEU A 178 12.30 8.76 11.23
N LEU A 179 13.61 8.75 10.99
CA LEU A 179 14.44 9.93 11.23
C LEU A 179 14.08 11.07 10.28
N GLU A 180 13.77 10.78 9.02
CA GLU A 180 13.31 11.77 8.03
C GLU A 180 12.02 12.49 8.47
N LEU A 181 11.11 11.80 9.17
CA LEU A 181 9.93 12.43 9.75
C LEU A 181 10.27 13.44 10.86
N GLU A 182 11.32 13.18 11.64
CA GLU A 182 11.74 14.00 12.77
C GLU A 182 12.73 15.12 12.37
N VAL A 183 13.42 14.95 11.24
CA VAL A 183 14.52 15.80 10.75
C VAL A 183 14.16 16.32 9.35
N PRO A 184 13.51 17.50 9.23
CA PRO A 184 13.11 18.06 7.93
C PRO A 184 14.27 18.24 6.94
N GLU A 185 15.48 18.45 7.45
CA GLU A 185 16.70 18.65 6.67
C GLU A 185 17.10 17.39 5.88
N LEU A 186 16.73 16.19 6.35
CA LEU A 186 16.89 14.94 5.59
C LEU A 186 15.95 14.89 4.39
N GLY A 187 14.67 15.24 4.58
CA GLY A 187 13.67 15.25 3.51
C GLY A 187 13.94 16.32 2.44
N GLN A 188 14.63 17.41 2.82
CA GLN A 188 15.09 18.44 1.89
C GLN A 188 16.42 18.10 1.20
N GLY A 189 17.09 17.02 1.62
CA GLY A 189 18.40 16.60 1.09
C GLY A 189 19.58 17.48 1.52
N LEU A 190 19.39 18.33 2.54
CA LEU A 190 20.45 19.16 3.13
C LEU A 190 21.39 18.33 4.01
N VAL A 191 20.84 17.31 4.67
CA VAL A 191 21.56 16.24 5.33
C VAL A 191 21.28 14.95 4.57
N LYS A 192 22.26 14.05 4.48
CA LYS A 192 22.11 12.74 3.83
C LYS A 192 22.54 11.64 4.77
N VAL A 193 21.82 10.51 4.72
CA VAL A 193 22.26 9.26 5.34
C VAL A 193 23.12 8.52 4.32
N GLU A 194 24.41 8.43 4.60
CA GLU A 194 25.40 7.81 3.70
C GLU A 194 25.50 6.30 3.93
N ALA A 195 25.37 5.88 5.19
CA ALA A 195 25.40 4.47 5.56
C ALA A 195 24.53 4.19 6.78
N ILE A 196 24.03 2.96 6.87
CA ILE A 196 23.26 2.47 7.99
C ILE A 196 23.62 1.02 8.29
N ALA A 197 23.86 0.72 9.56
CA ALA A 197 24.03 -0.63 10.07
C ALA A 197 23.07 -0.84 11.25
N ARG A 198 22.28 -1.92 11.19
CA ARG A 198 21.19 -2.16 12.13
C ARG A 198 21.15 -3.60 12.61
N GLU A 199 21.04 -3.74 13.92
CA GLU A 199 20.65 -4.95 14.63
C GLU A 199 19.27 -4.66 15.27
N PRO A 200 18.16 -5.10 14.63
CA PRO A 200 16.80 -4.72 15.03
C PRO A 200 16.51 -5.01 16.50
N GLY A 201 15.95 -4.05 17.22
CA GLY A 201 15.63 -4.14 18.64
C GLY A 201 16.82 -3.97 19.59
N VAL A 202 18.04 -3.92 19.05
CA VAL A 202 19.28 -3.76 19.84
C VAL A 202 19.91 -2.40 19.58
N ARG A 203 20.38 -2.16 18.35
CA ARG A 203 21.15 -0.97 17.99
C ARG A 203 21.10 -0.67 16.50
N THR A 204 21.03 0.60 16.16
CA THR A 204 21.29 1.15 14.82
C THR A 204 22.36 2.23 14.89
N LYS A 205 23.34 2.17 13.97
CA LYS A 205 24.28 3.25 13.69
C LYS A 205 23.97 3.85 12.31
N LEU A 206 23.88 5.17 12.24
CA LEU A 206 23.61 5.96 11.03
C LEU A 206 24.78 6.90 10.80
N ALA A 207 25.43 6.82 9.63
CA ALA A 207 26.44 7.78 9.23
C ALA A 207 25.81 8.85 8.34
N VAL A 208 25.96 10.12 8.73
CA VAL A 208 25.33 11.26 8.07
C VAL A 208 26.34 12.29 7.61
N SER A 209 26.03 12.94 6.49
CA SER A 209 26.82 14.02 5.89
C SER A 209 25.94 15.24 5.60
N SER A 210 26.58 16.40 5.38
CA SER A 210 25.95 17.55 4.75
C SER A 210 26.91 18.13 3.72
N ALA A 211 26.37 18.59 2.60
CA ALA A 211 27.13 19.33 1.59
C ALA A 211 27.37 20.79 2.00
N SER A 212 26.60 21.32 2.96
CA SER A 212 26.74 22.68 3.45
C SER A 212 27.62 22.69 4.71
N PRO A 213 28.72 23.47 4.74
CA PRO A 213 29.59 23.56 5.91
C PRO A 213 28.91 24.24 7.11
N GLU A 214 27.83 24.99 6.88
CA GLU A 214 27.05 25.65 7.94
C GLU A 214 26.11 24.70 8.68
N ILE A 215 25.87 23.50 8.12
CA ILE A 215 24.97 22.51 8.70
C ILE A 215 25.80 21.43 9.37
N ASP A 216 25.67 21.31 10.69
CA ASP A 216 26.16 20.14 11.41
C ASP A 216 25.18 18.97 11.22
N PRO A 217 25.51 17.92 10.44
CA PRO A 217 24.57 16.84 10.16
C PRO A 217 24.25 16.01 11.40
N VAL A 218 25.21 15.82 12.31
CA VAL A 218 25.02 15.02 13.53
C VAL A 218 24.12 15.77 14.51
N GLY A 219 24.46 17.02 14.84
CA GLY A 219 23.65 17.87 15.71
C GLY A 219 22.23 18.08 15.18
N THR A 220 22.08 18.27 13.87
CA THR A 220 20.77 18.37 13.19
C THR A 220 19.93 17.12 13.38
N CYS A 221 20.49 15.93 13.20
CA CYS A 221 19.76 14.68 13.39
C CYS A 221 19.41 14.41 14.86
N ILE A 222 20.30 14.74 15.79
CA ILE A 222 20.07 14.56 17.24
C ILE A 222 18.98 15.53 17.75
N GLY A 223 19.04 16.79 17.30
CA GLY A 223 18.17 17.87 17.73
C GLY A 223 18.42 18.34 19.17
N PRO A 224 17.73 19.41 19.63
CA PRO A 224 17.90 19.96 20.97
C PRO A 224 17.70 18.89 22.04
N ASN A 225 18.68 18.75 22.93
CA ASN A 225 18.72 17.72 23.95
C ASN A 225 18.55 16.28 23.43
N GLY A 226 18.68 15.97 22.13
CA GLY A 226 18.43 14.63 21.59
C GLY A 226 16.97 14.27 21.34
N ILE A 227 16.08 15.27 21.22
CA ILE A 227 14.63 15.03 21.11
C ILE A 227 14.25 14.22 19.86
N ARG A 228 14.87 14.50 18.71
CA ARG A 228 14.54 13.87 17.41
C ARG A 228 14.91 12.38 17.43
N VAL A 229 16.15 12.06 17.77
CA VAL A 229 16.61 10.65 17.90
C VAL A 229 15.81 9.90 18.97
N ARG A 230 15.47 10.53 20.11
CA ARG A 230 14.65 9.87 21.14
C ARG A 230 13.24 9.52 20.67
N ALA A 231 12.65 10.31 19.78
CA ALA A 231 11.35 9.97 19.19
C ALA A 231 11.46 8.68 18.37
N VAL A 232 12.52 8.55 17.55
CA VAL A 232 12.81 7.34 16.79
C VAL A 232 13.08 6.14 17.72
N VAL A 233 13.93 6.29 18.74
CA VAL A 233 14.20 5.22 19.74
C VAL A 233 12.92 4.73 20.40
N ARG A 234 11.99 5.63 20.72
CA ARG A 234 10.69 5.28 21.30
C ARG A 234 9.84 4.46 20.34
N GLU A 235 9.76 4.89 19.08
CA GLU A 235 9.02 4.17 18.03
C GLU A 235 9.61 2.76 17.78
N LEU A 236 10.92 2.58 17.96
CA LEU A 236 11.61 1.30 17.81
C LEU A 236 11.56 0.42 19.08
N GLY A 237 10.80 0.79 20.11
CA GLY A 237 10.69 0.00 21.33
C GLY A 237 11.96 -0.03 22.19
N GLY A 238 12.81 1.00 22.08
CA GLY A 238 14.03 1.15 22.89
C GLY A 238 15.33 0.72 22.19
N GLU A 239 15.28 0.35 20.91
CA GLU A 239 16.49 0.16 20.08
C GLU A 239 17.40 1.39 20.17
N LYS A 240 18.70 1.20 20.47
CA LYS A 240 19.63 2.33 20.59
C LYS A 240 19.97 2.90 19.21
N VAL A 241 19.69 4.17 18.97
CA VAL A 241 20.03 4.84 17.70
C VAL A 241 21.18 5.80 17.93
N GLU A 242 22.29 5.56 17.22
CA GLU A 242 23.52 6.35 17.27
C GLU A 242 23.74 7.00 15.90
N VAL A 243 23.89 8.33 15.88
CA VAL A 243 24.16 9.10 14.67
C VAL A 243 25.62 9.55 14.71
N ILE A 244 26.37 9.22 13.67
CA ILE A 244 27.80 9.49 13.55
C ILE A 244 28.08 10.32 12.29
N ARG A 245 29.19 11.04 12.29
CA ARG A 245 29.63 11.79 11.12
C ARG A 245 30.19 10.83 10.06
N TRP A 246 29.74 10.97 8.82
CA TRP A 246 30.35 10.30 7.68
C TRP A 246 31.67 10.99 7.29
N SER A 247 32.63 10.20 6.83
CA SER A 247 33.89 10.67 6.24
C SER A 247 34.26 9.78 5.06
N GLU A 248 34.78 10.38 3.99
CA GLU A 248 35.40 9.63 2.89
C GLU A 248 36.75 9.04 3.30
N ASP A 249 37.41 9.61 4.32
CA ASP A 249 38.58 8.98 4.93
C ASP A 249 38.13 7.81 5.82
N VAL A 250 38.46 6.60 5.39
CA VAL A 250 38.14 5.34 6.06
C VAL A 250 38.65 5.31 7.51
N ARG A 251 39.81 5.91 7.81
CA ARG A 251 40.34 5.93 9.19
C ARG A 251 39.46 6.76 10.11
N GLU A 252 39.03 7.94 9.64
CA GLU A 252 38.14 8.81 10.39
C GLU A 252 36.74 8.20 10.52
N LEU A 253 36.23 7.55 9.46
CA LEU A 253 34.96 6.84 9.52
C LEU A 253 35.00 5.69 10.55
N ILE A 254 36.07 4.89 10.57
CA ILE A 254 36.25 3.81 11.56
C ILE A 254 36.26 4.38 12.98
N LYS A 255 36.97 5.50 13.21
CA LYS A 255 36.97 6.16 14.52
C LYS A 255 35.57 6.55 14.96
N SER A 256 34.80 7.21 14.09
CA SER A 256 33.41 7.59 14.37
C SER A 256 32.51 6.37 14.62
N CYS A 257 32.69 5.28 13.88
CA CYS A 257 31.93 4.04 14.09
C CYS A 257 32.15 3.41 15.47
N LEU A 258 33.34 3.56 16.04
CA LEU A 258 33.70 2.99 17.34
C LEU A 258 33.24 3.84 18.53
N GLU A 259 32.74 5.06 18.31
CA GLU A 259 32.17 5.88 19.37
C GLU A 259 31.04 5.12 20.12
N PRO A 260 31.03 5.18 21.47
CA PRO A 260 31.82 6.04 22.36
C PRO A 260 33.16 5.45 22.84
N ALA A 261 33.60 4.29 22.32
CA ALA A 261 34.88 3.71 22.70
C ALA A 261 36.03 4.58 22.17
N ARG A 262 37.07 4.79 22.99
CA ARG A 262 38.28 5.52 22.56
C ARG A 262 39.14 4.61 21.69
N VAL A 263 39.41 5.02 20.46
CA VAL A 263 40.39 4.36 19.60
C VAL A 263 41.78 4.75 20.10
N LEU A 264 42.66 3.76 20.31
CA LEU A 264 44.07 4.01 20.62
C LEU A 264 44.76 4.52 19.34
N GLU A 265 45.62 5.54 19.48
CA GLU A 265 46.34 6.18 18.37
C GLU A 265 47.14 5.20 17.50
#